data_AF-A0A2K2BBS3-F1
#
_entry.id   AF-A0A2K2BBS3-F1
#
_cell.length_a   1.000
_cell.length_b   1.000
_cell.length_c   1.000
_cell.angle_alpha   90.00
_cell.angle_beta   90.00
_cell.angle_gamma   90.00
#
_symmetry.space_group_name_H-M   'P 1'
#
loop_
_entity.id
_entity.type
_entity.pdbx_description
1 polymer ?
#
loop_
_entity_poly.entity_id
_entity_poly.type
_entity_poly.pdbx_seq_one_letter_code
_entity_poly.pdbx_strand_id
1 'polypeptide(L)'
;MEFLTRFSRPISHGLCTLGFAVRAIIKWICRGDANIVKNISGRFLLHAYPGETVITEMWLEGLRIIYQAKVKERNQAVLSGFVDLHRLTSSL
;
A
#
# COMPACT_ATOMS: atom_id res chain seq x y z
N MET A 1 -15.06 -32.81 4.77
CA MET A 1 -13.79 -32.20 4.31
C MET A 1 -13.78 -30.76 4.80
N GLU A 2 -13.01 -30.51 5.85
CA GLU A 2 -13.13 -29.33 6.71
C GLU A 2 -12.62 -28.04 6.05
N PHE A 3 -13.39 -26.97 6.25
CA PHE A 3 -13.11 -25.58 5.87
C PHE A 3 -11.85 -25.06 6.57
N LEU A 4 -10.69 -25.10 5.90
CA LEU A 4 -9.41 -24.71 6.54
C LEU A 4 -9.12 -23.21 6.61
N THR A 5 -9.84 -22.34 5.88
CA THR A 5 -9.95 -20.88 6.15
C THR A 5 -11.13 -20.33 5.32
N ARG A 6 -11.77 -19.25 5.78
CA ARG A 6 -12.98 -18.64 5.17
C ARG A 6 -12.73 -17.90 3.83
N PHE A 7 -11.82 -18.38 2.98
CA PHE A 7 -11.47 -17.77 1.70
C PHE A 7 -11.83 -18.67 0.51
N SER A 8 -12.30 -18.08 -0.58
CA SER A 8 -12.70 -18.82 -1.80
C SER A 8 -11.51 -19.36 -2.61
N ARG A 9 -10.30 -18.82 -2.40
CA ARG A 9 -9.04 -19.21 -3.06
C ARG A 9 -7.84 -18.70 -2.24
N PRO A 10 -6.59 -19.14 -2.52
CA PRO A 10 -5.40 -18.62 -1.84
C PRO A 10 -5.29 -17.10 -1.94
N ILE A 11 -4.93 -16.44 -0.84
CA ILE A 11 -4.80 -14.99 -0.74
C ILE A 11 -3.36 -14.54 -1.03
N SER A 12 -3.20 -13.31 -1.51
CA SER A 12 -1.89 -12.66 -1.62
C SER A 12 -1.40 -12.23 -0.23
N HIS A 13 -0.09 -12.31 0.01
CA HIS A 13 0.51 -11.85 1.25
C HIS A 13 0.27 -10.36 1.46
N GLY A 14 -0.21 -9.95 2.63
CA GLY A 14 -0.43 -8.53 2.94
C GLY A 14 0.83 -7.68 2.74
N LEU A 15 1.99 -8.20 3.14
CA LEU A 15 3.29 -7.53 2.94
C LEU A 15 3.64 -7.31 1.47
N CYS A 16 3.15 -8.16 0.55
CA CYS A 16 3.31 -7.94 -0.89
C CYS A 16 2.53 -6.68 -1.32
N THR A 17 1.27 -6.57 -0.91
CA THR A 17 0.45 -5.37 -1.16
C THR A 17 1.08 -4.11 -0.55
N LEU A 18 1.62 -4.21 0.67
CA LEU A 18 2.36 -3.11 1.30
C LEU A 18 3.58 -2.71 0.48
N GLY A 19 4.37 -3.68 0.01
CA GLY A 19 5.53 -3.43 -0.84
C GLY A 19 5.15 -2.69 -2.13
N PHE A 20 4.05 -3.06 -2.78
CA PHE A 20 3.55 -2.34 -3.97
C PHE A 20 3.11 -0.91 -3.65
N ALA A 21 2.40 -0.69 -2.53
CA ALA A 21 1.96 0.64 -2.12
C ALA A 21 3.16 1.57 -1.82
N VAL A 22 4.12 1.09 -1.04
CA VAL A 22 5.34 1.85 -0.71
C VAL A 22 6.20 2.09 -1.95
N ARG A 23 6.33 1.10 -2.84
CA ARG A 23 7.03 1.27 -4.12
C ARG A 23 6.40 2.36 -4.99
N ALA A 24 5.07 2.46 -5.01
CA ALA A 24 4.38 3.54 -5.72
C ALA A 24 4.72 4.91 -5.12
N ILE A 25 4.73 5.02 -3.79
CA ILE A 25 5.11 6.23 -3.07
C ILE A 25 6.56 6.64 -3.39
N ILE A 26 7.50 5.70 -3.31
CA ILE A 26 8.92 5.96 -3.61
C ILE A 26 9.08 6.46 -5.06
N LYS A 27 8.39 5.81 -6.00
CA LYS A 27 8.45 6.19 -7.41
C LYS A 27 7.92 7.61 -7.65
N TRP A 28 6.74 7.93 -7.13
CA TRP A 28 6.03 9.15 -7.50
C TRP A 28 6.41 10.35 -6.63
N ILE A 29 6.59 10.15 -5.32
CA ILE A 29 6.86 11.22 -4.36
C ILE A 29 8.36 11.33 -4.06
N CYS A 30 9.04 10.20 -3.81
CA CYS A 30 10.49 10.21 -3.51
C CYS A 30 11.38 10.21 -4.76
N ARG A 31 10.82 10.29 -5.96
CA ARG A 31 11.54 10.26 -7.25
C ARG A 31 12.54 9.10 -7.39
N GLY A 32 12.22 7.95 -6.77
CA GLY A 32 13.06 6.76 -6.79
C GLY A 32 14.09 6.66 -5.66
N ASP A 33 14.31 7.70 -4.85
CA ASP A 33 15.22 7.64 -3.70
C ASP A 33 14.52 7.03 -2.47
N ALA A 34 14.78 5.76 -2.23
CA ALA A 34 14.23 5.03 -1.08
C ALA A 34 14.78 5.53 0.27
N ASN A 35 15.95 6.19 0.31
CA ASN A 35 16.56 6.68 1.55
C ASN A 35 15.79 7.86 2.17
N ILE A 36 14.84 8.45 1.43
CA ILE A 36 13.95 9.50 1.94
C ILE A 36 12.90 8.91 2.89
N VAL A 37 12.55 7.63 2.74
CA VAL A 37 11.55 6.97 3.59
C VAL A 37 12.11 6.77 5.00
N LYS A 38 11.43 7.36 5.98
CA LYS A 38 11.80 7.29 7.40
C LYS A 38 11.08 6.16 8.14
N ASN A 39 9.78 6.05 7.92
CA ASN A 39 8.94 5.09 8.62
C ASN A 39 7.77 4.66 7.73
N ILE A 40 7.37 3.40 7.84
CA ILE A 40 6.24 2.84 7.10
C ILE A 40 5.27 2.25 8.12
N SER A 41 4.04 2.75 8.13
CA SER A 41 2.94 2.17 8.87
C SER A 41 1.89 1.63 7.91
N GLY A 42 1.31 0.49 8.23
CA GLY A 42 0.26 -0.14 7.44
C GLY A 42 -0.64 -1.01 8.30
N ARG A 43 -1.95 -0.91 8.06
CA ARG A 43 -2.99 -1.77 8.63
C ARG A 43 -3.64 -2.56 7.50
N PHE A 44 -3.50 -3.87 7.55
CA PHE A 44 -4.20 -4.80 6.66
C PHE A 44 -5.67 -4.85 7.07
N LEU A 45 -6.55 -4.48 6.14
CA LEU A 45 -7.99 -4.36 6.40
C LEU A 45 -8.75 -5.58 5.88
N LEU A 46 -8.43 -5.98 4.66
CA LEU A 46 -9.08 -7.07 3.93
C LEU A 46 -8.04 -7.82 3.08
N HIS A 47 -8.41 -9.01 2.63
CA HIS A 47 -7.55 -9.83 1.78
C HIS A 47 -7.57 -9.32 0.33
N ALA A 48 -6.47 -9.50 -0.38
CA ALA A 48 -6.39 -9.42 -1.83
C ALA A 48 -6.15 -10.82 -2.39
N TYR A 49 -6.65 -11.08 -3.58
CA TYR A 49 -6.39 -12.33 -4.30
C TYR A 49 -5.32 -12.12 -5.40
N PRO A 50 -4.56 -13.17 -5.74
CA PRO A 50 -3.71 -13.13 -6.92
C PRO A 50 -4.49 -12.77 -8.20
N GLY A 51 -3.90 -11.90 -9.01
CA GLY A 51 -4.49 -11.39 -10.25
C GLY A 51 -5.43 -10.18 -10.09
N GLU A 52 -5.79 -9.79 -8.86
CA GLU A 52 -6.52 -8.54 -8.63
C GLU A 52 -5.63 -7.31 -8.81
N THR A 53 -6.23 -6.21 -9.29
CA THR A 53 -5.55 -4.96 -9.51
C THR A 53 -5.55 -4.11 -8.24
N VAL A 54 -4.37 -3.82 -7.72
CA VAL A 54 -4.20 -2.93 -6.56
C VAL A 54 -3.99 -1.48 -7.02
N ILE A 55 -4.90 -0.59 -6.64
CA ILE A 55 -4.78 0.86 -6.84
C ILE A 55 -4.27 1.47 -5.54
N THR A 56 -3.18 2.23 -5.60
CA THR A 56 -2.64 2.97 -4.44
C THR A 56 -3.02 4.44 -4.58
N GLU A 57 -3.87 4.91 -3.69
CA GLU A 57 -4.20 6.32 -3.52
C GLU A 57 -3.30 6.91 -2.43
N MET A 58 -2.83 8.14 -2.64
CA MET A 58 -1.88 8.80 -1.76
C MET A 58 -2.20 10.28 -1.62
N TRP A 59 -2.05 10.79 -0.40
CA TRP A 59 -2.27 12.20 -0.03
C TRP A 59 -1.06 12.69 0.74
N LEU A 60 -0.52 13.85 0.34
CA LEU A 60 0.64 14.45 0.98
C LEU A 60 0.21 15.43 2.08
N GLU A 61 0.68 15.21 3.30
CA GLU A 61 0.47 16.05 4.48
C GLU A 61 1.82 16.42 5.10
N GLY A 62 2.47 17.46 4.59
CA GLY A 62 3.80 17.87 5.03
C GLY A 62 4.84 16.77 4.74
N LEU A 63 5.48 16.23 5.78
CA LEU A 63 6.44 15.12 5.68
C LEU A 63 5.80 13.73 5.79
N ARG A 64 4.47 13.64 5.84
CA ARG A 64 3.72 12.39 5.93
C ARG A 64 2.91 12.18 4.67
N ILE A 65 2.90 10.95 4.16
CA ILE A 65 2.06 10.52 3.04
C ILE A 65 1.04 9.56 3.60
N ILE A 66 -0.23 9.97 3.64
CA ILE A 66 -1.34 9.07 3.94
C ILE A 66 -1.63 8.27 2.67
N TYR A 67 -1.84 6.97 2.80
CA TYR A 67 -2.14 6.13 1.64
C TYR A 67 -3.21 5.08 1.93
N GLN A 68 -3.89 4.68 0.87
CA GLN A 68 -4.84 3.57 0.86
C GLN A 68 -4.63 2.71 -0.39
N ALA A 69 -4.59 1.39 -0.23
CA ALA A 69 -4.57 0.45 -1.34
C ALA A 69 -5.94 -0.22 -1.48
N LYS A 70 -6.52 -0.15 -2.67
CA LYS A 70 -7.82 -0.75 -3.01
C LYS A 70 -7.68 -1.83 -4.06
N VAL A 71 -8.49 -2.86 -3.96
CA VAL A 71 -8.71 -3.82 -5.03
C VAL A 71 -9.75 -3.24 -6.00
N LYS A 72 -9.36 -3.01 -7.25
CA LYS A 72 -10.19 -2.38 -8.28
C LYS A 72 -11.48 -3.17 -8.54
N GLU A 73 -11.36 -4.48 -8.65
CA GLU A 73 -12.43 -5.40 -9.05
C GLU A 73 -13.59 -5.43 -8.04
N ARG A 74 -13.29 -5.14 -6.77
CA ARG A 74 -14.24 -5.16 -5.66
C ARG A 74 -14.52 -3.78 -5.07
N ASN A 75 -13.80 -2.76 -5.51
CA ASN A 75 -13.80 -1.41 -4.94
C ASN A 75 -13.66 -1.40 -3.41
N GLN A 76 -12.74 -2.22 -2.89
CA GLN A 76 -12.54 -2.41 -1.44
C GLN A 76 -11.13 -2.06 -1.02
N ALA A 77 -10.99 -1.32 0.08
CA ALA A 77 -9.70 -1.03 0.69
C ALA A 77 -9.16 -2.29 1.38
N VAL A 78 -7.96 -2.71 0.97
CA VAL A 78 -7.27 -3.88 1.53
C VAL A 78 -6.13 -3.48 2.47
N LEU A 79 -5.60 -2.27 2.31
CA LEU A 79 -4.53 -1.71 3.11
C LEU A 79 -4.74 -0.22 3.31
N SER A 80 -4.43 0.29 4.49
CA SER A 80 -4.37 1.73 4.77
C SER A 80 -3.20 2.03 5.68
N GLY A 81 -2.62 3.22 5.60
CA GLY A 81 -1.51 3.57 6.45
C GLY A 81 -0.89 4.92 6.11
N PHE A 82 0.34 5.11 6.56
CA PHE A 82 1.11 6.29 6.24
C PHE A 82 2.60 5.96 6.06
N VAL A 83 3.28 6.81 5.31
CA VAL A 83 4.74 6.81 5.17
C VAL A 83 5.27 8.16 5.63
N ASP A 84 6.16 8.16 6.62
CA ASP A 84 6.88 9.37 7.03
C ASP A 84 8.16 9.50 6.20
N LEU A 85 8.48 10.74 5.82
CA LEU A 85 9.67 11.10 5.07
C LEU A 85 10.66 11.89 5.92
N HIS A 86 11.95 11.74 5.63
CA HIS A 86 13.00 12.57 6.22
C HIS A 86 12.97 14.02 5.69
N ARG A 87 12.58 14.18 4.42
CA ARG A 87 12.53 15.46 3.70
C ARG A 87 11.54 15.36 2.54
N LEU A 88 11.07 16.50 2.04
CA LEU A 88 10.37 16.56 0.76
C LEU A 88 11.39 16.63 -0.38
N THR A 89 11.07 15.99 -1.51
CA THR A 89 11.74 16.30 -2.77
C THR A 89 11.15 17.61 -3.29
N SER A 90 12.00 18.61 -3.52
CA SER A 90 11.58 19.88 -4.10
C SER A 90 10.89 19.67 -5.45
N SER A 91 9.74 20.33 -5.63
CA SER A 91 8.87 20.40 -6.83
C SER A 91 7.90 19.22 -7.03
N LEU A 92 6.66 19.42 -6.58
CA LEU A 92 5.47 18.82 -7.17
C LEU A 92 5.00 19.70 -8.34
#